data_AF-A0AAV2GLT3-F1
#
_entry.id   AF-A0AAV2GLT3-F1
#
_cell.length_a   1.000
_cell.length_b   1.000
_cell.length_c   1.000
_cell.angle_alpha   90.00
_cell.angle_beta   90.00
_cell.angle_gamma   90.00
#
_symmetry.space_group_name_H-M   'P 1'
#
loop_
_entity.id
_entity.type
_entity.pdbx_description
1 polymer ?
#
loop_
_entity_poly.entity_id
_entity_poly.type
_entity_poly.pdbx_seq_one_letter_code
_entity_poly.pdbx_strand_id
1 'polypeptide(L)'
;MNCEHVKNHDNLEDILNDVPEFLIKEDWEWLVKEKFLCKEFKKMSKTNEENRALKTMNQHSGRRPVRQIALDLEEKLGRPPTVAELVFKTYKEGDMIKDDAANERHAKILEIMESNPDFTALEVVEAILGEQKRGHVICFGGGLRPKDLKSSTSTKDATDANLEAQLRRSDEEKEALHQSVIELKGTVSEQAEEMATMKAEMKKLQEMFASSQNRQH
;
A
#
# COMPACT_ATOMS: atom_id res chain seq x y z
N MET A 1 19.12 -1.95 -28.02
CA MET A 1 20.01 -2.29 -29.15
C MET A 1 19.59 -1.46 -30.35
N ASN A 2 20.15 -0.25 -30.47
CA ASN A 2 20.08 0.55 -31.70
C ASN A 2 21.49 0.52 -32.25
N CYS A 3 21.70 -0.04 -33.43
CA CYS A 3 22.96 0.14 -34.13
C CYS A 3 22.84 1.44 -34.93
N GLU A 4 23.67 2.44 -34.60
CA GLU A 4 23.65 3.76 -35.25
C GLU A 4 23.91 3.64 -36.76
N HIS A 5 24.82 2.73 -37.14
CA HIS A 5 25.13 2.35 -38.52
C HIS A 5 23.95 1.79 -39.33
N VAL A 6 22.85 1.38 -38.68
CA VAL A 6 21.62 0.94 -39.40
C VAL A 6 20.57 2.05 -39.44
N LYS A 7 20.56 2.94 -38.45
CA LYS A 7 19.51 3.96 -38.29
C LYS A 7 19.77 5.24 -39.08
N ASN A 8 21.03 5.54 -39.35
CA ASN A 8 21.43 6.77 -40.01
C ASN A 8 21.23 6.72 -41.53
N HIS A 9 20.87 5.56 -42.07
CA HIS A 9 20.75 5.31 -43.51
C HIS A 9 19.36 4.76 -43.85
N ASP A 10 18.78 5.27 -44.92
CA ASP A 10 17.45 4.86 -45.39
C ASP A 10 17.50 3.71 -46.40
N ASN A 11 18.66 3.46 -47.01
CA ASN A 11 18.85 2.43 -48.03
C ASN A 11 19.78 1.31 -47.55
N LEU A 12 19.64 0.12 -48.15
CA LEU A 12 20.42 -1.06 -47.76
C LEU A 12 21.91 -0.90 -48.10
N GLU A 13 22.23 -0.26 -49.22
CA GLU A 13 23.60 -0.15 -49.72
C GLU A 13 24.47 0.71 -48.80
N ASP A 14 23.96 1.84 -48.33
CA ASP A 14 24.65 2.72 -47.38
C ASP A 14 24.83 2.03 -46.03
N ILE A 15 23.83 1.28 -45.55
CA ILE A 15 23.95 0.48 -44.31
C ILE A 15 25.07 -0.57 -44.46
N LEU A 16 25.14 -1.27 -45.60
CA LEU A 16 26.15 -2.30 -45.81
C LEU A 16 27.57 -1.73 -45.99
N ASN A 17 27.67 -0.47 -46.44
CA ASN A 17 28.95 0.23 -46.60
C ASN A 17 29.44 0.87 -45.28
N ASP A 18 28.54 1.18 -44.35
CA ASP A 18 28.85 1.73 -43.03
C ASP A 18 29.19 0.61 -42.02
N VAL A 19 30.30 -0.10 -42.28
CA VAL A 19 30.78 -1.20 -41.44
C VAL A 19 31.47 -0.64 -40.18
N PRO A 20 31.08 -1.07 -38.97
CA PRO A 20 31.79 -0.68 -37.75
C PRO A 20 33.24 -1.17 -37.77
N GLU A 21 34.18 -0.36 -37.27
CA GLU A 21 35.63 -0.63 -37.35
C GLU A 21 36.07 -1.99 -36.75
N PHE A 22 35.31 -2.50 -35.78
CA PHE A 22 35.58 -3.77 -35.09
C PHE A 22 34.89 -4.99 -35.71
N LEU A 23 34.18 -4.84 -36.82
CA LEU A 23 33.43 -5.90 -37.50
C LEU A 23 33.99 -6.17 -38.89
N ILE A 24 34.05 -7.44 -39.27
CA ILE A 24 34.34 -7.83 -40.66
C ILE A 24 33.08 -7.64 -41.51
N LYS A 25 33.29 -7.35 -42.80
CA LYS A 25 32.21 -7.01 -43.72
C LYS A 25 31.19 -8.14 -43.85
N GLU A 26 31.64 -9.39 -43.88
CA GLU A 26 30.79 -10.57 -44.00
C GLU A 26 29.83 -10.71 -42.80
N ASP A 27 30.35 -10.54 -41.59
CA ASP A 27 29.55 -10.59 -40.35
C ASP A 27 28.56 -9.42 -40.28
N TRP A 28 28.98 -8.23 -40.73
CA TRP A 28 28.12 -7.06 -40.81
C TRP A 28 26.97 -7.26 -41.78
N GLU A 29 27.26 -7.72 -42.99
CA GLU A 29 26.25 -8.04 -44.00
C GLU A 29 25.23 -9.05 -43.47
N TRP A 30 25.71 -10.11 -42.81
CA TRP A 30 24.85 -11.11 -42.19
C TRP A 30 23.97 -10.50 -41.09
N LEU A 31 24.53 -9.70 -40.19
CA LEU A 31 23.78 -9.04 -39.11
C LEU A 31 22.69 -8.10 -39.66
N VAL A 32 23.02 -7.30 -40.68
CA VAL A 32 22.07 -6.38 -41.30
C VAL A 32 20.92 -7.14 -41.94
N LYS A 33 21.23 -8.13 -42.79
CA LYS A 33 20.23 -8.89 -43.56
C LYS A 33 19.38 -9.79 -42.65
N GLU A 34 19.99 -10.53 -41.74
CA GLU A 34 19.32 -11.59 -40.96
C GLU A 34 18.77 -11.10 -39.61
N LYS A 35 19.34 -10.06 -39.00
CA LYS A 35 18.92 -9.59 -37.67
C LYS A 35 18.24 -8.23 -37.74
N PHE A 36 18.94 -7.18 -38.18
CA PHE A 36 18.42 -5.82 -38.06
C PHE A 36 17.25 -5.53 -39.00
N LEU A 37 17.26 -6.11 -40.22
CA LEU A 37 16.18 -5.92 -41.18
C LEU A 37 15.03 -6.92 -41.05
N CYS A 38 15.18 -7.95 -40.21
CA CYS A 38 14.14 -8.94 -39.96
C CYS A 38 12.85 -8.30 -39.42
N LYS A 39 11.70 -8.71 -39.96
CA LYS A 39 10.37 -8.18 -39.58
C LYS A 39 10.08 -8.35 -38.09
N GLU A 40 10.40 -9.51 -37.53
CA GLU A 40 10.19 -9.80 -36.10
C GLU A 40 11.03 -8.88 -35.22
N PHE A 41 12.28 -8.61 -35.60
CA PHE A 41 13.15 -7.70 -34.88
C PHE A 41 12.63 -6.26 -34.92
N LYS A 42 12.24 -5.76 -36.11
CA LYS A 42 11.66 -4.41 -36.24
C LYS A 42 10.38 -4.25 -35.42
N LYS A 43 9.50 -5.25 -35.46
CA LYS A 43 8.27 -5.28 -34.65
C LYS A 43 8.58 -5.24 -33.17
N MET A 44 9.47 -6.11 -32.70
CA MET A 44 9.88 -6.16 -31.29
C MET A 44 10.56 -4.86 -30.85
N SER A 45 11.41 -4.27 -31.69
CA SER A 45 12.05 -2.99 -31.42
C SER A 45 11.03 -1.86 -31.26
N LYS A 46 10.04 -1.78 -32.18
CA LYS A 46 8.95 -0.78 -32.12
C LYS A 46 8.10 -0.96 -30.86
N THR A 47 7.66 -2.18 -30.56
CA THR A 47 6.92 -2.47 -29.32
C THR A 47 7.74 -2.12 -28.07
N ASN A 48 9.05 -2.40 -28.07
CA ASN A 48 9.93 -2.02 -26.96
C ASN A 48 10.14 -0.51 -26.84
N GLU A 49 10.05 0.23 -27.94
CA GLU A 49 10.11 1.69 -27.96
C GLU A 49 8.80 2.30 -27.44
N GLU A 50 7.65 1.83 -27.92
CA GLU A 50 6.32 2.19 -27.40
C GLU A 50 6.22 1.90 -25.89
N ASN A 51 6.63 0.70 -25.45
CA ASN A 51 6.67 0.33 -24.04
C ASN A 51 7.64 1.20 -23.22
N ARG A 52 8.72 1.69 -23.83
CA ARG A 52 9.65 2.63 -23.17
C ARG A 52 9.05 4.02 -23.05
N ALA A 53 8.32 4.49 -24.07
CA ALA A 53 7.61 5.77 -24.03
C ALA A 53 6.50 5.79 -22.97
N LEU A 54 5.87 4.64 -22.70
CA LEU A 54 4.86 4.50 -21.63
C LEU A 54 5.46 4.44 -20.21
N LYS A 55 6.80 4.37 -20.05
CA LYS A 55 7.40 4.37 -18.72
C LYS A 55 7.29 5.75 -18.09
N THR A 56 6.50 5.83 -17.04
CA THR A 56 6.33 7.05 -16.25
C THR A 56 7.53 7.39 -15.38
N MET A 57 8.27 6.41 -14.86
CA MET A 57 9.40 6.61 -13.95
C MET A 57 10.57 5.68 -14.29
N ASN A 58 11.77 6.25 -14.41
CA ASN A 58 13.01 5.51 -14.64
C ASN A 58 13.53 4.90 -13.32
N GLN A 59 13.88 3.61 -13.34
CA GLN A 59 14.41 2.90 -12.17
C GLN A 59 15.93 3.10 -11.97
N HIS A 60 16.52 4.07 -12.67
CA HIS A 60 17.95 4.36 -12.63
C HIS A 60 18.20 5.88 -12.67
N SER A 61 19.24 6.32 -11.96
CA SER A 61 19.83 7.63 -12.15
C SER A 61 21.16 7.46 -12.89
N GLY A 62 21.12 7.61 -14.21
CA GLY A 62 22.26 7.29 -15.08
C GLY A 62 22.77 5.87 -14.86
N ARG A 63 24.02 5.72 -14.40
CA ARG A 63 24.68 4.43 -14.17
C ARG A 63 24.38 3.79 -12.79
N ARG A 64 23.68 4.50 -11.89
CA ARG A 64 23.43 4.00 -10.53
C ARG A 64 22.00 3.50 -10.38
N PRO A 65 21.80 2.26 -9.87
CA PRO A 65 20.47 1.78 -9.54
C PRO A 65 19.95 2.51 -8.30
N VAL A 66 18.63 2.68 -8.23
CA VAL A 66 17.96 3.36 -7.10
C VAL A 66 18.30 2.74 -5.74
N ARG A 67 18.51 1.42 -5.68
CA ARG A 67 18.92 0.74 -4.43
C ARG A 67 20.28 1.22 -3.91
N GLN A 68 21.25 1.45 -4.80
CA GLN A 68 22.55 1.98 -4.42
C GLN A 68 22.40 3.41 -3.87
N ILE A 69 21.56 4.22 -4.53
CA ILE A 69 21.26 5.58 -4.08
C ILE A 69 20.62 5.56 -2.68
N ALA A 70 19.70 4.62 -2.43
CA ALA A 70 19.09 4.47 -1.12
C ALA A 70 20.12 4.13 -0.03
N LEU A 71 21.05 3.21 -0.30
CA LEU A 71 22.14 2.86 0.62
C LEU A 71 23.07 4.04 0.90
N ASP A 72 23.52 4.74 -0.15
CA ASP A 72 24.38 5.91 -0.03
C ASP A 72 23.70 7.04 0.77
N LEU A 73 22.37 7.15 0.69
CA LEU A 73 21.58 8.11 1.45
C LEU A 73 21.42 7.66 2.90
N GLU A 74 21.13 6.39 3.14
CA GLU A 74 20.97 5.82 4.48
C GLU A 74 22.24 5.98 5.32
N GLU A 75 23.41 5.72 4.73
CA GLU A 75 24.72 5.94 5.37
C GLU A 75 24.92 7.40 5.78
N LYS A 76 24.47 8.35 4.95
CA LYS A 76 24.63 9.79 5.20
C LYS A 76 23.62 10.34 6.19
N LEU A 77 22.40 9.84 6.16
CA LEU A 77 21.31 10.28 7.02
C LEU A 77 21.30 9.59 8.37
N GLY A 78 21.95 8.42 8.49
CA GLY A 78 21.85 7.56 9.67
C GLY A 78 20.46 6.94 9.86
N ARG A 79 19.59 7.05 8.86
CA ARG A 79 18.23 6.49 8.83
C ARG A 79 17.83 6.13 7.40
N PRO A 80 16.85 5.24 7.21
CA PRO A 80 16.29 5.00 5.89
C PRO A 80 15.79 6.31 5.23
N PRO A 81 16.10 6.54 3.94
CA PRO A 81 15.62 7.71 3.22
C PRO A 81 14.11 7.65 2.97
N THR A 82 13.46 8.80 2.94
CA THR A 82 12.04 8.90 2.55
C THR A 82 11.86 8.72 1.05
N VAL A 83 10.63 8.46 0.61
CA VAL A 83 10.30 8.34 -0.83
C VAL A 83 10.64 9.66 -1.56
N ALA A 84 10.34 10.81 -0.95
CA ALA A 84 10.68 12.13 -1.49
C ALA A 84 12.20 12.29 -1.68
N GLU A 85 12.99 12.00 -0.65
CA GLU A 85 14.46 12.09 -0.69
C GLU A 85 15.05 11.17 -1.78
N LEU A 86 14.51 9.96 -1.89
CA LEU A 86 14.96 8.96 -2.84
C LEU A 86 14.62 9.36 -4.29
N VAL A 87 13.39 9.85 -4.54
CA VAL A 87 12.97 10.35 -5.85
C VAL A 87 13.80 11.58 -6.23
N PHE A 88 13.93 12.56 -5.32
CA PHE A 88 14.74 13.75 -5.57
C PHE A 88 16.18 13.37 -5.94
N LYS A 89 16.82 12.49 -5.17
CA LYS A 89 18.20 12.07 -5.44
C LYS A 89 18.35 11.29 -6.74
N THR A 90 17.32 10.56 -7.14
CA THR A 90 17.32 9.78 -8.37
C THR A 90 17.20 10.66 -9.61
N TYR A 91 16.38 11.72 -9.56
CA TYR A 91 16.10 12.57 -10.73
C TYR A 91 16.83 13.91 -10.73
N LYS A 92 17.56 14.26 -9.66
CA LYS A 92 18.30 15.51 -9.63
C LYS A 92 19.44 15.53 -10.65
N GLU A 93 19.56 16.67 -11.32
CA GLU A 93 20.70 17.03 -12.15
C GLU A 93 21.29 18.32 -11.54
N GLY A 94 22.45 18.19 -10.89
CA GLY A 94 22.95 19.24 -9.99
C GLY A 94 22.08 19.35 -8.73
N ASP A 95 21.46 20.52 -8.55
CA ASP A 95 20.65 20.87 -7.37
C ASP A 95 19.14 20.86 -7.63
N MET A 96 18.69 20.60 -8.86
CA MET A 96 17.26 20.60 -9.23
C MET A 96 16.87 19.36 -10.03
N ILE A 97 15.57 19.05 -10.06
CA ILE A 97 14.99 18.07 -10.99
C ILE A 97 14.70 18.79 -12.30
N LYS A 98 15.35 18.37 -13.40
CA LYS A 98 15.20 19.01 -14.71
C LYS A 98 13.97 18.54 -15.49
N ASP A 99 13.54 17.30 -15.26
CA ASP A 99 12.36 16.73 -15.92
C ASP A 99 11.09 17.24 -15.25
N ASP A 100 10.29 18.02 -15.98
CA ASP A 100 9.07 18.66 -15.46
C ASP A 100 8.09 17.61 -14.89
N ALA A 101 7.96 16.46 -15.56
CA ALA A 101 7.09 15.38 -15.11
C ALA A 101 7.60 14.74 -13.80
N ALA A 102 8.91 14.54 -13.64
CA ALA A 102 9.49 14.08 -12.38
C ALA A 102 9.38 15.13 -11.27
N ASN A 103 9.49 16.42 -11.61
CA ASN A 103 9.35 17.52 -10.64
C ASN A 103 7.91 17.63 -10.13
N GLU A 104 6.91 17.55 -11.01
CA GLU A 104 5.49 17.53 -10.63
C GLU A 104 5.17 16.34 -9.71
N ARG A 105 5.70 15.15 -10.00
CA ARG A 105 5.54 13.99 -9.14
C ARG A 105 6.22 14.17 -7.79
N HIS A 106 7.42 14.72 -7.77
CA HIS A 106 8.12 15.01 -6.52
C HIS A 106 7.31 15.99 -5.65
N ALA A 107 6.73 17.03 -6.24
CA ALA A 107 5.83 17.96 -5.53
C ALA A 107 4.60 17.23 -4.95
N LYS A 108 3.96 16.36 -5.74
CA LYS A 108 2.84 15.52 -5.27
C LYS A 108 3.23 14.58 -4.13
N ILE A 109 4.44 14.02 -4.15
CA ILE A 109 4.96 13.19 -3.04
C ILE A 109 5.01 14.02 -1.75
N LEU A 110 5.57 15.23 -1.82
CA LEU A 110 5.65 16.12 -0.65
C LEU A 110 4.26 16.47 -0.13
N GLU A 111 3.33 16.86 -1.00
CA GLU A 111 1.96 17.20 -0.63
C GLU A 111 1.23 16.03 0.07
N ILE A 112 1.38 14.80 -0.45
CA ILE A 112 0.75 13.61 0.14
C ILE A 112 1.38 13.27 1.49
N MET A 113 2.70 13.37 1.61
CA MET A 113 3.41 13.13 2.87
C MET A 113 3.05 14.18 3.94
N GLU A 114 2.83 15.44 3.55
CA GLU A 114 2.39 16.49 4.46
C GLU A 114 0.93 16.33 4.88
N SER A 115 0.05 15.97 3.93
CA SER A 115 -1.38 15.79 4.19
C SER A 115 -1.69 14.50 4.97
N ASN A 116 -0.88 13.46 4.80
CA ASN A 116 -1.08 12.14 5.41
C ASN A 116 0.24 11.62 6.00
N PRO A 117 0.67 12.13 7.17
CA PRO A 117 1.94 11.75 7.78
C PRO A 117 2.01 10.27 8.20
N ASP A 118 0.85 9.63 8.41
CA ASP A 118 0.74 8.22 8.80
C ASP A 118 0.85 7.25 7.61
N PHE A 119 0.88 7.76 6.37
CA PHE A 119 1.02 6.90 5.19
C PHE A 119 2.37 6.21 5.18
N THR A 120 2.33 4.91 4.95
CA THR A 120 3.52 4.13 4.67
C THR A 120 4.14 4.57 3.35
N ALA A 121 5.45 4.32 3.22
CA ALA A 121 6.18 4.64 1.99
C ALA A 121 5.57 3.98 0.74
N LEU A 122 4.90 2.83 0.88
CA LEU A 122 4.19 2.18 -0.22
C LEU A 122 2.90 2.92 -0.59
N GLU A 123 2.10 3.35 0.38
CA GLU A 123 0.84 4.07 0.14
C GLU A 123 1.10 5.42 -0.55
N VAL A 124 2.16 6.12 -0.16
CA VAL A 124 2.59 7.36 -0.85
C VAL A 124 2.89 7.09 -2.33
N VAL A 125 3.57 5.99 -2.65
CA VAL A 125 3.88 5.62 -4.03
C VAL A 125 2.62 5.20 -4.78
N GLU A 126 1.73 4.42 -4.15
CA GLU A 126 0.47 3.96 -4.74
C GLU A 126 -0.50 5.12 -5.03
N ALA A 127 -0.52 6.15 -4.20
CA ALA A 127 -1.35 7.34 -4.39
C ALA A 127 -0.99 8.13 -5.68
N ILE A 128 0.26 8.05 -6.13
CA ILE A 128 0.74 8.83 -7.29
C ILE A 128 0.85 7.97 -8.55
N LEU A 129 1.33 6.73 -8.41
CA LEU A 129 1.61 5.84 -9.53
C LEU A 129 0.55 4.75 -9.70
N GLY A 130 -0.45 4.70 -8.83
CA GLY A 130 -1.44 3.64 -8.76
C GLY A 130 -0.89 2.36 -8.12
N GLU A 131 -1.73 1.34 -8.10
CA GLU A 131 -1.41 0.04 -7.49
C GLU A 131 -0.13 -0.57 -8.09
N GLN A 132 0.77 -1.01 -7.20
CA GLN A 132 2.08 -1.52 -7.60
C GLN A 132 2.01 -3.00 -7.98
N LYS A 133 2.74 -3.37 -9.04
CA LYS A 133 2.75 -4.76 -9.54
C LYS A 133 3.35 -5.70 -8.48
N ARG A 134 2.82 -6.94 -8.41
CA ARG A 134 3.27 -7.99 -7.48
C ARG A 134 4.79 -8.24 -7.49
N GLY A 135 5.45 -8.04 -8.63
CA GLY A 135 6.86 -8.36 -8.83
C GLY A 135 7.85 -7.31 -8.35
N HIS A 136 7.48 -6.03 -8.32
CA HIS A 136 8.35 -4.96 -7.83
C HIS A 136 7.57 -3.67 -7.55
N VAL A 137 8.08 -2.86 -6.63
CA VAL A 137 7.58 -1.53 -6.30
C VAL A 137 8.49 -0.48 -6.93
N ILE A 138 7.87 0.49 -7.61
CA ILE A 138 8.58 1.63 -8.20
C ILE A 138 9.20 2.48 -7.08
N CYS A 139 10.32 3.18 -7.36
CA CYS A 139 11.06 4.05 -6.44
C CYS A 139 11.96 3.37 -5.41
N PHE A 140 11.81 2.09 -5.08
CA PHE A 140 12.66 1.45 -4.07
C PHE A 140 13.86 0.69 -4.66
N GLY A 141 13.75 0.25 -5.92
CA GLY A 141 14.77 -0.58 -6.59
C GLY A 141 14.92 -1.97 -5.97
N GLY A 142 15.95 -2.71 -6.40
CA GLY A 142 16.36 -3.98 -5.77
C GLY A 142 15.36 -5.16 -5.87
N GLY A 143 14.25 -5.01 -6.61
CA GLY A 143 13.23 -6.05 -6.71
C GLY A 143 12.33 -6.17 -5.47
N LEU A 144 12.27 -5.14 -4.62
CA LEU A 144 11.34 -5.10 -3.48
C LEU A 144 9.90 -5.23 -3.96
N ARG A 145 9.15 -6.18 -3.41
CA ARG A 145 7.75 -6.42 -3.78
C ARG A 145 6.81 -5.71 -2.80
N PRO A 146 5.57 -5.40 -3.22
CA PRO A 146 4.58 -4.79 -2.32
C PRO A 146 4.44 -5.54 -0.99
N LYS A 147 4.45 -6.88 -1.04
CA LYS A 147 4.35 -7.70 0.17
C LYS A 147 5.51 -7.51 1.17
N ASP A 148 6.71 -7.22 0.67
CA ASP A 148 7.91 -7.07 1.52
C ASP A 148 7.85 -5.72 2.28
N LEU A 149 7.18 -4.72 1.70
CA LEU A 149 6.91 -3.41 2.33
C LEU A 149 5.68 -3.45 3.25
N LYS A 150 4.64 -4.21 2.89
CA LYS A 150 3.45 -4.43 3.74
C LYS A 150 3.75 -5.31 4.96
N SER A 151 4.82 -6.11 4.92
CA SER A 151 5.19 -7.02 6.01
C SER A 151 6.27 -6.51 6.95
N SER A 152 6.94 -5.40 6.62
CA SER A 152 8.04 -4.83 7.42
C SER A 152 7.57 -3.93 8.56
N THR A 153 6.25 -3.76 8.70
CA THR A 153 5.66 -3.40 9.98
C THR A 153 5.85 -4.56 10.95
N SER A 154 6.94 -4.47 11.73
CA SER A 154 7.08 -5.02 13.10
C SER A 154 5.92 -4.65 14.03
N THR A 155 4.91 -3.95 13.52
CA THR A 155 3.63 -3.66 14.15
C THR A 155 2.71 -4.87 14.23
N LYS A 156 2.91 -5.99 13.49
CA LYS A 156 2.05 -7.18 13.71
C LYS A 156 2.04 -7.61 15.18
N ASP A 157 3.20 -7.70 15.82
CA ASP A 157 3.29 -8.12 17.21
C ASP A 157 2.71 -7.08 18.20
N ALA A 158 2.86 -5.78 17.90
CA ALA A 158 2.34 -4.69 18.74
C ALA A 158 0.85 -4.41 18.54
N THR A 159 0.32 -4.56 17.32
CA THR A 159 -1.12 -4.45 17.03
C THR A 159 -1.87 -5.68 17.47
N ASP A 160 -1.29 -6.89 17.33
CA ASP A 160 -1.92 -8.11 17.80
C ASP A 160 -1.98 -8.12 19.32
N ALA A 161 -0.92 -7.70 20.03
CA ALA A 161 -0.96 -7.57 21.48
C ALA A 161 -1.99 -6.52 21.97
N ASN A 162 -2.12 -5.39 21.27
CA ASN A 162 -3.11 -4.37 21.62
C ASN A 162 -4.55 -4.82 21.30
N LEU A 163 -4.74 -5.53 20.18
CA LEU A 163 -6.03 -6.10 19.79
C LEU A 163 -6.45 -7.23 20.75
N GLU A 164 -5.51 -8.08 21.14
CA GLU A 164 -5.72 -9.15 22.12
C GLU A 164 -6.03 -8.57 23.52
N ALA A 165 -5.36 -7.48 23.92
CA ALA A 165 -5.69 -6.76 25.15
C ALA A 165 -7.09 -6.12 25.11
N GLN A 166 -7.52 -5.58 23.96
CA GLN A 166 -8.88 -5.05 23.79
C GLN A 166 -9.94 -6.16 23.81
N LEU A 167 -9.69 -7.29 23.16
CA LEU A 167 -10.56 -8.46 23.19
C LEU A 167 -10.73 -8.96 24.63
N ARG A 168 -9.62 -9.09 25.38
CA ARG A 168 -9.65 -9.54 26.78
C ARG A 168 -10.46 -8.60 27.68
N ARG A 169 -10.30 -7.28 27.51
CA ARG A 169 -11.12 -6.28 28.23
C ARG A 169 -12.59 -6.38 27.89
N SER A 170 -12.93 -6.57 26.61
CA SER A 170 -14.32 -6.71 26.18
C SER A 170 -14.95 -7.98 26.75
N ASP A 171 -14.20 -9.08 26.83
CA ASP A 171 -14.70 -10.32 27.41
C ASP A 171 -14.86 -10.22 28.93
N GLU A 172 -13.94 -9.55 29.62
CA GLU A 172 -14.08 -9.23 31.06
C GLU A 172 -15.32 -8.36 31.34
N GLU A 173 -15.59 -7.36 30.49
CA GLU A 173 -16.77 -6.50 30.61
C GLU A 173 -18.07 -7.29 30.35
N LYS A 174 -18.08 -8.18 29.34
CA LYS A 174 -19.24 -9.05 29.08
C LYS A 174 -19.53 -9.97 30.25
N GLU A 175 -18.51 -10.59 30.85
CA GLU A 175 -18.69 -11.46 32.02
C GLU A 175 -19.23 -10.67 33.22
N ALA A 176 -18.69 -9.48 33.48
CA ALA A 176 -19.18 -8.60 34.56
C ALA A 176 -20.64 -8.18 34.35
N LEU A 177 -21.02 -7.85 33.11
CA LEU A 177 -22.40 -7.55 32.74
C LEU A 177 -23.30 -8.77 32.89
N HIS A 178 -22.84 -9.96 32.48
CA HIS A 178 -23.58 -11.20 32.66
C HIS A 178 -23.86 -11.49 34.13
N GLN A 179 -22.86 -11.32 35.00
CA GLN A 179 -23.01 -11.47 36.46
C GLN A 179 -24.08 -10.52 37.01
N SER A 180 -24.00 -9.25 36.64
CA SER A 180 -24.94 -8.21 37.09
C SER A 180 -26.38 -8.51 36.63
N VAL A 181 -26.56 -9.03 35.41
CA VAL A 181 -27.87 -9.44 34.89
C VAL A 181 -28.43 -10.62 35.68
N ILE A 182 -27.60 -11.56 36.12
CA ILE A 182 -28.03 -12.69 36.95
C ILE A 182 -28.52 -12.19 38.31
N GLU A 183 -27.76 -11.30 38.96
CA GLU A 183 -28.14 -10.72 40.25
C GLU A 183 -29.45 -9.93 40.16
N LEU A 184 -29.58 -9.05 39.17
CA LEU A 184 -30.81 -8.27 38.95
C LEU A 184 -32.03 -9.16 38.68
N LYS A 185 -31.86 -10.25 37.92
CA LYS A 185 -32.93 -11.24 37.71
C LYS A 185 -33.35 -11.90 39.02
N GLY A 186 -32.40 -12.19 39.91
CA GLY A 186 -32.68 -12.70 41.25
C GLY A 186 -33.54 -11.72 42.05
N THR A 187 -33.11 -10.46 42.16
CA THR A 187 -33.84 -9.44 42.93
C THR A 187 -35.23 -9.15 42.36
N VAL A 188 -35.38 -9.17 41.03
CA VAL A 188 -36.70 -8.97 40.39
C VAL A 188 -37.62 -10.15 40.69
N SER A 189 -37.10 -11.38 40.74
CA SER A 189 -37.89 -12.56 41.12
C SER A 189 -38.37 -12.47 42.57
N GLU A 190 -37.48 -12.10 43.49
CA GLU A 190 -37.82 -11.92 44.92
C GLU A 190 -38.87 -10.82 45.11
N GLN A 191 -38.70 -9.67 44.47
CA GLN A 191 -39.68 -8.58 44.51
C GLN A 191 -41.03 -8.99 43.88
N ALA A 192 -41.03 -9.83 42.85
CA ALA A 192 -42.27 -10.33 42.25
C ALA A 192 -43.02 -11.26 43.21
N GLU A 193 -42.30 -12.08 43.99
CA GLU A 193 -42.89 -12.92 45.03
C GLU A 193 -43.47 -12.09 46.18
N GLU A 194 -42.73 -11.07 46.66
CA GLU A 194 -43.22 -10.13 47.68
C GLU A 194 -44.44 -9.34 47.21
N MET A 195 -44.46 -8.88 45.96
CA MET A 195 -45.63 -8.21 45.40
C MET A 195 -46.83 -9.17 45.29
N ALA A 196 -46.59 -10.45 44.99
CA ALA A 196 -47.67 -11.44 44.91
C ALA A 196 -48.29 -11.71 46.30
N THR A 197 -47.47 -11.81 47.35
CA THR A 197 -47.96 -12.00 48.73
C THR A 197 -48.72 -10.77 49.22
N MET A 198 -48.17 -9.57 49.04
CA MET A 198 -48.81 -8.31 49.42
C MET A 198 -50.15 -8.12 48.68
N LYS A 199 -50.20 -8.47 47.39
CA LYS A 199 -51.44 -8.43 46.60
C LYS A 199 -52.51 -9.40 47.12
N ALA A 200 -52.12 -10.59 47.58
CA ALA A 200 -53.04 -11.55 48.18
C ALA A 200 -53.60 -11.07 49.52
N GLU A 201 -52.78 -10.43 50.36
CA GLU A 201 -53.21 -9.82 51.62
C GLU A 201 -54.14 -8.63 51.40
N MET A 202 -53.80 -7.75 50.45
CA MET A 202 -54.64 -6.60 50.09
C MET A 202 -56.01 -7.05 49.59
N LYS A 203 -56.07 -8.15 48.84
CA LYS A 203 -57.35 -8.76 48.41
C LYS A 203 -58.17 -9.27 49.60
N LYS A 204 -57.55 -9.95 50.56
CA LYS A 204 -58.24 -10.37 51.81
C LYS A 204 -58.77 -9.18 52.60
N LEU A 205 -58.01 -8.10 52.72
CA LEU A 205 -58.46 -6.87 53.38
C LEU A 205 -59.66 -6.25 52.65
N GLN A 206 -59.60 -6.16 51.31
CA GLN A 206 -60.73 -5.68 50.50
C GLN A 206 -62.00 -6.51 50.70
N GLU A 207 -61.88 -7.84 50.75
CA GLU A 207 -63.00 -8.75 51.00
C GLU A 207 -63.59 -8.57 52.41
N MET A 208 -62.75 -8.37 53.43
CA MET A 208 -63.20 -8.08 54.81
C MET A 208 -63.91 -6.73 54.93
N PHE A 209 -63.41 -5.70 54.26
CA PHE A 209 -64.05 -4.38 54.21
C PHE A 209 -65.41 -4.44 53.50
N ALA A 210 -65.49 -5.10 52.34
CA ALA A 210 -66.75 -5.30 51.62
C ALA A 210 -67.78 -6.10 52.46
N SER A 211 -67.33 -7.13 53.17
CA SER A 211 -68.16 -7.95 54.06
C SER A 211 -68.64 -7.21 55.33
N SER A 212 -67.95 -6.14 55.73
CA SER A 212 -68.32 -5.30 56.88
C SER A 212 -69.32 -4.22 56.47
N GLN A 213 -69.22 -3.67 55.26
CA GLN A 213 -70.20 -2.72 54.72
C GLN A 213 -71.55 -3.37 54.40
N ASN A 214 -71.57 -4.62 53.92
CA ASN A 214 -72.82 -5.37 53.68
C ASN A 214 -73.54 -5.83 54.96
N ARG A 215 -72.91 -5.74 56.14
CA ARG A 215 -73.51 -6.12 57.44
C ARG A 215 -74.18 -4.95 58.19
N GLN A 216 -74.05 -3.73 57.68
CA GLN A 216 -74.61 -2.51 58.29
C GLN A 216 -75.86 -1.96 57.55
N HIS A 217 -76.43 -2.74 56.63
CA HIS A 217 -77.75 -2.54 56.02
C HIS A 217 -78.65 -3.71 56.36
#